data_AF-A0A3P6E764-F1
#
_entry.id   AF-A0A3P6E764-F1
#
_cell.length_a   1.000
_cell.length_b   1.000
_cell.length_c   1.000
_cell.angle_alpha   90.00
_cell.angle_beta   90.00
_cell.angle_gamma   90.00
#
_symmetry.space_group_name_H-M   'P 1'
#
loop_
_entity.id
_entity.type
_entity.pdbx_description
1 polymer ?
#
loop_
_entity_poly.entity_id
_entity_poly.type
_entity_poly.pdbx_seq_one_letter_code
_entity_poly.pdbx_strand_id
1 'polypeptide(L)'
;MIQDQPLVVFSLRRNSFRRRSSITNLDDRGWTPLHVKARKGDLKSVKQLLDQGFDVNALAWGPKSKGVSPLHLAAEGGHIDVMDLLLERGANIDARTWGSCGWTPLHAAAKERKREAVKFLVENGAFLPDDISDTRFNPPVHYCHGLEWAYEEMKKLNSESSSSGLAVEKMSELSIMLSSKSFKSVLILCRTVKALNEIKASLGWRVVYSWVGDDPCGDGDLPPWSGVTCSTQGGYRVVTELEVYAVSIVGPFPIAVTNLLDLTRLDLHNNKLTGPIPPQIGRLKRLKVLNLRWNKLQDVIPPEIGELKRLTHLYLSFNSFKGEIPKELAALPELRYLYLQENRLIGRIPAELGTLQNLRHLDVGNNHLVGTIRELIRFDGSFPSLRNLYLNNNYLSGGIPAQLSNLTSLEIVYLSYNKLIGNIPFAISHIPKLTFLYLDHNQFTGRIPDAFYKHPFLKEIQVLTIRTHVSVCFRYIEGNMFKQGANPIGTHIVLEVSDSDFVV
;
A
#
# COMPACT_ATOMS: atom_id res chain seq x y z
N MET A 1 -34.58 -53.18 4.93
CA MET A 1 -35.70 -52.24 4.71
C MET A 1 -35.58 -51.10 5.71
N ILE A 2 -34.74 -50.12 5.38
CA ILE A 2 -34.79 -48.77 5.94
C ILE A 2 -34.42 -47.90 4.73
N GLN A 3 -35.37 -47.14 4.23
CA GLN A 3 -35.20 -46.28 3.06
C GLN A 3 -35.92 -44.93 3.32
N ASP A 4 -35.15 -43.87 3.06
CA ASP A 4 -35.51 -42.52 2.62
C ASP A 4 -36.12 -41.44 3.55
N GLN A 5 -35.49 -40.26 3.44
CA GLN A 5 -35.67 -38.93 4.05
C GLN A 5 -36.99 -38.20 3.63
N PRO A 6 -37.34 -36.92 4.00
CA PRO A 6 -36.60 -35.88 4.75
C PRO A 6 -37.37 -35.09 5.84
N LEU A 7 -36.62 -34.43 6.74
CA LEU A 7 -37.10 -33.40 7.67
C LEU A 7 -37.16 -32.04 6.98
N VAL A 8 -38.39 -31.55 6.74
CA VAL A 8 -38.66 -30.17 6.33
C VAL A 8 -38.88 -29.30 7.57
N VAL A 9 -38.18 -28.18 7.57
CA VAL A 9 -38.15 -27.10 8.58
C VAL A 9 -39.55 -26.50 8.78
N PHE A 10 -40.10 -26.64 9.99
CA PHE A 10 -41.25 -25.85 10.43
C PHE A 10 -40.79 -24.50 11.00
N SER A 11 -41.29 -23.44 10.39
CA SER A 11 -41.17 -22.05 10.82
C SER A 11 -41.91 -21.83 12.14
N LEU A 12 -41.17 -21.78 13.26
CA LEU A 12 -41.74 -21.34 14.53
C LEU A 12 -41.87 -19.82 14.55
N ARG A 13 -43.14 -19.42 14.57
CA ARG A 13 -43.68 -18.06 14.62
C ARG A 13 -43.01 -17.18 15.69
N ARG A 14 -42.52 -16.04 15.22
CA ARG A 14 -42.50 -14.74 15.92
C ARG A 14 -43.84 -14.51 16.63
N ASN A 15 -43.96 -14.70 17.94
CA ASN A 15 -45.04 -14.12 18.77
C ASN A 15 -44.89 -14.41 20.28
N SER A 16 -43.76 -14.04 20.88
CA SER A 16 -43.62 -14.13 22.34
C SER A 16 -42.78 -12.99 22.92
N PHE A 17 -43.17 -11.74 22.66
CA PHE A 17 -42.73 -10.60 23.49
C PHE A 17 -43.75 -9.42 23.49
N ARG A 18 -45.04 -9.73 23.34
CA ARG A 18 -46.12 -8.77 23.63
C ARG A 18 -46.73 -9.13 24.98
N ARG A 19 -46.28 -8.48 26.07
CA ARG A 19 -47.13 -8.05 27.21
C ARG A 19 -46.33 -7.31 28.28
N ARG A 20 -46.80 -6.07 28.56
CA ARG A 20 -46.31 -4.96 29.41
C ARG A 20 -45.57 -3.91 28.56
N SER A 21 -46.10 -2.75 28.24
CA SER A 21 -47.33 -2.03 28.58
C SER A 21 -47.70 -1.13 27.39
N SER A 22 -49.00 -0.88 27.25
CA SER A 22 -49.64 0.03 26.30
C SER A 22 -48.97 1.41 26.18
N ILE A 23 -48.58 1.77 24.95
CA ILE A 23 -48.58 3.10 24.27
C ILE A 23 -47.36 3.15 23.33
N THR A 24 -47.48 2.68 22.08
CA THR A 24 -46.52 3.03 21.02
C THR A 24 -47.21 3.02 19.66
N ASN A 25 -47.79 4.16 19.24
CA ASN A 25 -47.96 4.43 17.81
C ASN A 25 -46.55 4.67 17.26
N LEU A 26 -46.01 3.67 16.56
CA LEU A 26 -44.73 3.81 15.85
C LEU A 26 -44.99 4.55 14.54
N ASP A 27 -44.12 5.50 14.19
CA ASP A 27 -44.15 6.12 12.86
C ASP A 27 -43.62 5.16 11.77
N ASP A 28 -43.66 5.56 10.50
CA ASP A 28 -43.16 4.77 9.36
C ASP A 28 -41.65 4.44 9.46
N ARG A 29 -40.91 5.09 10.37
CA ARG A 29 -39.50 4.83 10.68
C ARG A 29 -39.33 3.95 11.92
N GLY A 30 -40.42 3.42 12.47
CA GLY A 30 -40.42 2.60 13.67
C GLY A 30 -40.07 3.37 14.94
N TRP A 31 -40.27 4.70 14.96
CA TRP A 31 -39.96 5.56 16.10
C TRP A 31 -41.17 5.73 17.03
N THR A 32 -40.91 5.71 18.33
CA THR A 32 -41.90 6.15 19.33
C THR A 32 -41.99 7.69 19.37
N PRO A 33 -43.08 8.27 19.91
CA PRO A 33 -43.16 9.70 20.20
C PRO A 33 -41.94 10.22 20.98
N LEU A 34 -41.41 9.42 21.91
CA LEU A 34 -40.22 9.76 22.70
C LEU A 34 -38.97 9.96 21.82
N HIS A 35 -38.77 9.13 20.79
CA HIS A 35 -37.66 9.31 19.83
C HIS A 35 -37.76 10.65 19.08
N VAL A 36 -38.95 10.97 18.58
CA VAL A 36 -39.20 12.20 17.81
C VAL A 36 -38.94 13.44 18.69
N LYS A 37 -39.41 13.40 19.94
CA LYS A 37 -39.26 14.50 20.88
C LYS A 37 -37.82 14.64 21.39
N ALA A 38 -37.13 13.54 21.65
CA ALA A 38 -35.72 13.52 22.03
C ALA A 38 -34.84 14.14 20.92
N ARG A 39 -35.07 13.78 19.64
CA ARG A 39 -34.35 14.36 18.51
C ARG A 39 -34.53 15.89 18.38
N LYS A 40 -35.72 16.38 18.72
CA LYS A 40 -36.08 17.80 18.62
C LYS A 40 -35.62 18.64 19.81
N GLY A 41 -35.16 18.02 20.91
CA GLY A 41 -34.79 18.75 22.13
C GLY A 41 -36.00 19.26 22.92
N ASP A 42 -37.18 18.64 22.76
CA ASP A 42 -38.42 19.09 23.40
C ASP A 42 -38.52 18.54 24.83
N LEU A 43 -37.76 19.13 25.76
CA LEU A 43 -37.63 18.68 27.16
C LEU A 43 -38.98 18.49 27.86
N LYS A 44 -39.91 19.44 27.69
CA LYS A 44 -41.24 19.39 28.32
C LYS A 44 -42.03 18.17 27.84
N SER A 45 -42.04 17.92 26.53
CA SER A 45 -42.72 16.76 25.98
C SER A 45 -42.02 15.46 26.37
N VAL A 46 -40.68 15.42 26.39
CA VAL A 46 -39.92 14.25 26.84
C VAL A 46 -40.27 13.91 28.28
N LYS A 47 -40.27 14.89 29.18
CA LYS A 47 -40.65 14.70 30.59
C LYS A 47 -42.07 14.16 30.73
N GLN A 48 -43.02 14.78 30.03
CA GLN A 48 -44.43 14.36 30.06
C GLN A 48 -44.60 12.92 29.55
N LEU A 49 -43.91 12.52 28.48
CA LEU A 49 -43.98 11.17 27.93
C LEU A 49 -43.37 10.14 28.90
N LEU A 50 -42.24 10.46 29.54
CA LEU A 50 -41.64 9.57 30.54
C LEU A 50 -42.54 9.43 31.79
N ASP A 51 -43.20 10.50 32.22
CA ASP A 51 -44.18 10.47 33.32
C ASP A 51 -45.44 9.65 32.97
N GLN A 52 -45.79 9.57 31.69
CA GLN A 52 -46.85 8.69 31.17
C GLN A 52 -46.43 7.21 31.05
N GLY A 53 -45.20 6.87 31.45
CA GLY A 53 -44.70 5.50 31.48
C GLY A 53 -44.16 4.99 30.13
N PHE A 54 -43.78 5.89 29.22
CA PHE A 54 -43.05 5.48 28.01
C PHE A 54 -41.69 4.89 28.39
N ASP A 55 -41.32 3.80 27.73
CA ASP A 55 -40.01 3.17 27.93
C ASP A 55 -38.87 4.10 27.50
N VAL A 56 -38.04 4.48 28.46
CA VAL A 56 -36.85 5.33 28.27
C VAL A 56 -35.82 4.69 27.34
N ASN A 57 -35.78 3.36 27.30
CA ASN A 57 -34.88 2.55 26.49
C ASN A 57 -35.56 1.97 25.24
N ALA A 58 -36.70 2.54 24.83
CA ALA A 58 -37.41 2.10 23.63
C ALA A 58 -36.45 2.06 22.43
N LEU A 59 -36.42 0.93 21.72
CA LEU A 59 -35.57 0.77 20.54
C LEU A 59 -36.40 0.96 19.28
N ALA A 60 -35.86 1.66 18.30
CA ALA A 60 -36.47 1.79 16.98
C ALA A 60 -36.30 0.50 16.15
N TRP A 61 -37.33 0.15 15.36
CA TRP A 61 -37.39 -1.11 14.59
C TRP A 61 -37.45 -0.88 13.07
N GLY A 62 -37.27 0.35 12.60
CA GLY A 62 -37.35 0.69 11.18
C GLY A 62 -36.16 0.16 10.36
N PRO A 63 -36.31 -0.02 9.03
CA PRO A 63 -35.24 -0.53 8.16
C PRO A 63 -33.93 0.26 8.21
N LYS A 64 -34.02 1.57 8.52
CA LYS A 64 -32.89 2.53 8.58
C LYS A 64 -32.51 2.96 10.01
N SER A 65 -33.13 2.38 11.04
CA SER A 65 -33.07 2.88 12.43
C SER A 65 -33.07 1.76 13.47
N LYS A 66 -32.58 0.57 13.11
CA LYS A 66 -32.63 -0.61 13.99
C LYS A 66 -31.79 -0.41 15.25
N GLY A 67 -32.44 -0.49 16.41
CA GLY A 67 -31.77 -0.42 17.72
C GLY A 67 -31.40 0.99 18.17
N VAL A 68 -31.86 2.04 17.49
CA VAL A 68 -31.67 3.43 17.94
C VAL A 68 -32.53 3.68 19.17
N SER A 69 -31.95 4.30 20.21
CA SER A 69 -32.68 4.70 21.43
C SER A 69 -32.96 6.22 21.46
N PRO A 70 -33.85 6.73 22.32
CA PRO A 70 -34.06 8.17 22.50
C PRO A 70 -32.77 8.93 22.84
N LEU A 71 -31.88 8.31 23.63
CA LEU A 71 -30.61 8.91 24.02
C LEU A 71 -29.66 9.10 22.82
N HIS A 72 -29.67 8.20 21.83
CA HIS A 72 -28.92 8.41 20.58
C HIS A 72 -29.37 9.68 19.85
N LEU A 73 -30.68 9.92 19.77
CA LEU A 73 -31.24 11.04 19.04
C LEU A 73 -31.07 12.37 19.78
N ALA A 74 -31.13 12.35 21.12
CA ALA A 74 -30.80 13.51 21.93
C ALA A 74 -29.32 13.88 21.78
N ALA A 75 -28.43 12.88 21.80
CA ALA A 75 -27.00 13.04 21.56
C ALA A 75 -26.67 13.53 20.13
N GLU A 76 -27.34 13.00 19.10
CA GLU A 76 -27.27 13.49 17.71
C GLU A 76 -27.63 14.99 17.62
N GLY A 77 -28.68 15.40 18.33
CA GLY A 77 -29.11 16.81 18.39
C GLY A 77 -28.18 17.71 19.21
N GLY A 78 -27.50 17.15 20.21
CA GLY A 78 -26.70 17.88 21.19
C GLY A 78 -27.54 18.48 22.34
N HIS A 79 -28.68 17.87 22.66
CA HIS A 79 -29.64 18.40 23.64
C HIS A 79 -29.33 17.90 25.05
N ILE A 80 -28.44 18.61 25.74
CA ILE A 80 -27.88 18.19 27.04
C ILE A 80 -28.96 17.99 28.11
N ASP A 81 -29.92 18.91 28.18
CA ASP A 81 -31.05 18.88 29.10
C ASP A 81 -31.93 17.63 28.92
N VAL A 82 -32.15 17.23 27.67
CA VAL A 82 -32.87 15.99 27.33
C VAL A 82 -32.03 14.77 27.65
N MET A 83 -30.72 14.79 27.37
CA MET A 83 -29.81 13.70 27.69
C MET A 83 -29.72 13.45 29.19
N ASP A 84 -29.61 14.52 29.97
CA ASP A 84 -29.57 14.49 31.44
C ASP A 84 -30.84 13.86 32.01
N LEU A 85 -32.01 14.35 31.59
CA LEU A 85 -33.29 13.79 32.00
C LEU A 85 -33.44 12.31 31.61
N LEU A 86 -32.96 11.90 30.43
CA LEU A 86 -33.02 10.51 29.99
C LEU A 86 -32.12 9.62 30.87
N LEU A 87 -30.90 10.06 31.21
CA LEU A 87 -29.99 9.33 32.09
C LEU A 87 -30.54 9.23 33.52
N GLU A 88 -31.08 10.32 34.07
CA GLU A 88 -31.77 10.32 35.38
C GLU A 88 -32.90 9.29 35.43
N ARG A 89 -33.60 9.07 34.31
CA ARG A 89 -34.70 8.10 34.17
C ARG A 89 -34.22 6.69 33.81
N GLY A 90 -32.92 6.41 33.84
CA GLY A 90 -32.35 5.08 33.62
C GLY A 90 -32.12 4.71 32.15
N ALA A 91 -31.91 5.68 31.27
CA ALA A 91 -31.45 5.40 29.91
C ALA A 91 -30.10 4.69 29.93
N ASN A 92 -29.95 3.66 29.11
CA ASN A 92 -28.68 2.98 28.92
C ASN A 92 -27.72 3.88 28.13
N ILE A 93 -26.69 4.39 28.82
CA ILE A 93 -25.68 5.30 28.26
C ILE A 93 -24.86 4.67 27.12
N ASP A 94 -24.73 3.34 27.12
CA ASP A 94 -24.00 2.55 26.13
C ASP A 94 -24.93 1.66 25.28
N ALA A 95 -26.19 2.08 25.10
CA ALA A 95 -27.14 1.38 24.23
C ALA A 95 -26.54 1.16 22.83
N ARG A 96 -26.66 -0.05 22.27
CA ARG A 96 -26.04 -0.42 20.97
C ARG A 96 -27.09 -0.60 19.88
N THR A 97 -26.89 0.05 18.73
CA THR A 97 -27.70 -0.19 17.53
C THR A 97 -27.45 -1.58 16.93
N TRP A 98 -28.34 -2.07 16.07
CA TRP A 98 -28.19 -3.37 15.41
C TRP A 98 -27.86 -3.24 13.92
N GLY A 99 -27.04 -4.14 13.38
CA GLY A 99 -26.74 -4.27 11.95
C GLY A 99 -25.87 -3.16 11.33
N SER A 100 -25.58 -2.09 12.07
CA SER A 100 -24.69 -1.00 11.64
C SER A 100 -23.72 -0.69 12.79
N CYS A 101 -22.57 -1.37 12.82
CA CYS A 101 -21.42 -1.13 13.73
C CYS A 101 -21.67 -1.07 15.26
N GLY A 102 -22.90 -1.27 15.76
CA GLY A 102 -23.20 -1.24 17.19
C GLY A 102 -23.03 0.15 17.81
N TRP A 103 -23.56 1.19 17.17
CA TRP A 103 -23.42 2.59 17.59
C TRP A 103 -23.93 2.81 19.01
N THR A 104 -23.24 3.68 19.75
CA THR A 104 -23.66 4.20 21.06
C THR A 104 -24.08 5.67 20.94
N PRO A 105 -24.78 6.23 21.94
CA PRO A 105 -25.09 7.67 21.98
C PRO A 105 -23.86 8.57 21.83
N LEU A 106 -22.71 8.16 22.36
CA LEU A 106 -21.44 8.88 22.22
C LEU A 106 -20.99 8.96 20.75
N HIS A 107 -21.18 7.89 19.97
CA HIS A 107 -20.93 7.91 18.52
C HIS A 107 -21.85 8.88 17.78
N ALA A 108 -23.11 9.00 18.20
CA ALA A 108 -24.07 9.92 17.58
C ALA A 108 -23.68 11.39 17.82
N ALA A 109 -23.32 11.76 19.05
CA ALA A 109 -22.81 13.10 19.37
C ALA A 109 -21.50 13.42 18.62
N ALA A 110 -20.59 12.45 18.54
CA ALA A 110 -19.33 12.54 17.81
C ALA A 110 -19.51 12.82 16.31
N LYS A 111 -20.40 12.05 15.67
CA LYS A 111 -20.71 12.17 14.24
C LYS A 111 -21.20 13.57 13.87
N GLU A 112 -22.07 14.14 14.71
CA GLU A 112 -22.66 15.48 14.50
C GLU A 112 -21.84 16.60 15.14
N ARG A 113 -20.62 16.30 15.63
CA ARG A 113 -19.66 17.24 16.23
C ARG A 113 -20.22 18.06 17.40
N LYS A 114 -21.04 17.42 18.24
CA LYS A 114 -21.68 18.05 19.40
C LYS A 114 -20.74 18.01 20.62
N ARG A 115 -19.79 18.96 20.71
CA ARG A 115 -18.74 19.01 21.75
C ARG A 115 -19.28 18.84 23.17
N GLU A 116 -20.27 19.64 23.54
CA GLU A 116 -20.85 19.60 24.90
C GLU A 116 -21.55 18.27 25.19
N ALA A 117 -22.15 17.64 24.19
CA ALA A 117 -22.80 16.34 24.35
C ALA A 117 -21.78 15.21 24.51
N VAL A 118 -20.68 15.27 23.76
CA VAL A 118 -19.54 14.35 23.94
C VAL A 118 -18.96 14.48 25.35
N LYS A 119 -18.70 15.72 25.79
CA LYS A 119 -18.19 16.00 27.14
C LYS A 119 -19.13 15.47 28.22
N PHE A 120 -20.42 15.80 28.12
CA PHE A 120 -21.45 15.36 29.06
C PHE A 120 -21.55 13.83 29.15
N LEU A 121 -21.55 13.12 28.01
CA LEU A 121 -21.63 11.66 28.00
C LEU A 121 -20.39 11.02 28.65
N VAL A 122 -19.20 11.54 28.34
CA VAL A 122 -17.94 11.05 28.94
C VAL A 122 -17.92 11.29 30.46
N GLU A 123 -18.32 12.49 30.90
CA GLU A 123 -18.42 12.82 32.34
C GLU A 123 -19.42 11.90 33.07
N ASN A 124 -20.49 11.48 32.40
CA ASN A 124 -21.48 10.54 32.92
C ASN A 124 -21.09 9.05 32.74
N GLY A 125 -19.89 8.75 32.24
CA GLY A 125 -19.34 7.39 32.19
C GLY A 125 -19.65 6.60 30.92
N ALA A 126 -20.07 7.27 29.83
CA ALA A 126 -20.14 6.63 28.53
C ALA A 126 -18.73 6.20 28.10
N PHE A 127 -18.59 4.95 27.65
CA PHE A 127 -17.34 4.47 27.08
C PHE A 127 -17.52 4.17 25.59
N LEU A 128 -16.43 4.20 24.83
CA LEU A 128 -16.42 3.69 23.47
C LEU A 128 -16.09 2.20 23.56
N PRO A 129 -16.98 1.27 23.12
CA PRO A 129 -16.66 -0.14 23.14
C PRO A 129 -15.47 -0.44 22.24
N ASP A 130 -14.49 -1.20 22.75
CA ASP A 130 -13.37 -1.71 21.95
C ASP A 130 -13.85 -2.70 20.87
N ASP A 131 -14.97 -3.38 21.10
CA ASP A 131 -15.44 -4.46 20.23
C ASP A 131 -16.48 -3.93 19.24
N ILE A 132 -16.06 -3.70 17.98
CA ILE A 132 -17.02 -3.65 16.88
C ILE A 132 -17.50 -5.08 16.70
N SER A 133 -18.62 -5.41 17.34
CA SER A 133 -19.20 -6.76 17.43
C SER A 133 -19.61 -7.37 16.08
N ASP A 134 -19.32 -6.70 14.97
CA ASP A 134 -19.36 -7.29 13.64
C ASP A 134 -18.08 -6.93 12.87
N THR A 135 -17.04 -7.74 13.09
CA THR A 135 -15.73 -7.65 12.42
C THR A 135 -15.76 -7.96 10.92
N ARG A 136 -16.96 -8.24 10.36
CA ARG A 136 -17.18 -8.54 8.95
C ARG A 136 -17.52 -7.31 8.10
N PHE A 137 -17.49 -6.10 8.66
CA PHE A 137 -17.80 -4.87 7.93
C PHE A 137 -16.82 -3.75 8.31
N ASN A 138 -16.16 -3.16 7.31
CA ASN A 138 -15.45 -1.90 7.50
C ASN A 138 -16.46 -0.79 7.77
N PRO A 139 -16.21 0.10 8.74
CA PRO A 139 -17.14 1.17 9.03
C PRO A 139 -17.27 2.15 7.83
N PRO A 140 -18.48 2.64 7.52
CA PRO A 140 -18.69 3.62 6.44
C PRO A 140 -17.87 4.92 6.64
N VAL A 141 -17.51 5.62 5.56
CA VAL A 141 -16.64 6.83 5.60
C VAL A 141 -17.11 7.91 6.61
N HIS A 142 -18.42 8.10 6.76
CA HIS A 142 -18.99 9.05 7.72
C HIS A 142 -18.74 8.66 9.19
N TYR A 143 -18.60 7.37 9.49
CA TYR A 143 -18.21 6.85 10.82
C TYR A 143 -16.80 7.31 11.19
N CYS A 144 -15.90 7.28 10.22
CA CYS A 144 -14.49 7.59 10.40
C CYS A 144 -14.22 9.07 10.68
N HIS A 145 -14.99 9.96 10.03
CA HIS A 145 -14.93 11.39 10.33
C HIS A 145 -15.42 11.75 11.73
N GLY A 146 -16.46 11.06 12.23
CA GLY A 146 -16.99 11.28 13.58
C GLY A 146 -16.06 10.77 14.67
N LEU A 147 -15.49 9.57 14.50
CA LEU A 147 -14.58 8.95 15.46
C LEU A 147 -13.22 9.63 15.53
N GLU A 148 -12.64 10.05 14.40
CA GLU A 148 -11.36 10.79 14.41
C GLU A 148 -11.55 12.19 15.04
N TRP A 149 -12.70 12.84 14.80
CA TRP A 149 -13.03 14.10 15.46
C TRP A 149 -13.25 13.92 16.96
N ALA A 150 -14.05 12.93 17.37
CA ALA A 150 -14.26 12.65 18.78
C ALA A 150 -12.96 12.24 19.48
N TYR A 151 -12.08 11.51 18.82
CA TYR A 151 -10.74 11.22 19.33
C TYR A 151 -9.95 12.48 19.62
N GLU A 152 -9.79 13.36 18.63
CA GLU A 152 -9.04 14.61 18.80
C GLU A 152 -9.69 15.52 19.85
N GLU A 153 -11.02 15.53 19.93
CA GLU A 153 -11.75 16.32 20.91
C GLU A 153 -11.61 15.76 22.33
N MET A 154 -11.71 14.44 22.50
CA MET A 154 -11.43 13.77 23.78
C MET A 154 -9.98 13.99 24.22
N LYS A 155 -9.03 14.02 23.29
CA LYS A 155 -7.63 14.34 23.58
C LYS A 155 -7.44 15.79 24.04
N LYS A 156 -8.16 16.74 23.45
CA LYS A 156 -8.17 18.15 23.92
C LYS A 156 -8.82 18.28 25.30
N LEU A 157 -9.96 17.63 25.52
CA LEU A 157 -10.62 17.60 26.82
C LEU A 157 -9.69 17.03 27.92
N ASN A 158 -8.87 16.03 27.56
CA ASN A 158 -7.83 15.48 28.45
C ASN A 158 -6.71 16.46 28.78
N SER A 159 -6.38 17.39 27.89
CA SER A 159 -5.41 18.46 28.19
C SER A 159 -6.01 19.63 29.00
N GLU A 160 -7.34 19.78 29.03
CA GLU A 160 -8.05 20.92 29.64
C GLU A 160 -8.55 20.66 31.07
N SER A 161 -8.72 19.39 31.48
CA SER A 161 -9.38 19.02 32.73
C SER A 161 -8.39 18.64 33.84
N SER A 162 -7.77 19.67 34.41
CA SER A 162 -6.87 19.55 35.57
C SER A 162 -7.53 19.88 36.92
N SER A 163 -8.86 19.78 37.06
CA SER A 163 -9.55 20.36 38.23
C SER A 163 -10.71 19.59 38.90
N SER A 164 -11.00 18.32 38.58
CA SER A 164 -11.92 17.52 39.43
C SER A 164 -11.55 16.03 39.50
N GLY A 165 -11.62 15.45 40.71
CA GLY A 165 -11.14 14.09 41.00
C GLY A 165 -11.83 12.97 40.22
N LEU A 166 -13.12 13.11 39.92
CA LEU A 166 -13.89 12.14 39.11
C LEU A 166 -13.52 12.23 37.62
N ALA A 167 -13.15 13.41 37.11
CA ALA A 167 -12.70 13.58 35.74
C ALA A 167 -11.32 12.93 35.54
N VAL A 168 -10.39 13.08 36.49
CA VAL A 168 -9.04 12.48 36.38
C VAL A 168 -9.09 10.95 36.32
N GLU A 169 -9.94 10.31 37.11
CA GLU A 169 -10.08 8.84 37.16
C GLU A 169 -10.70 8.30 35.86
N LYS A 170 -11.81 8.88 35.39
CA LYS A 170 -12.45 8.52 34.10
C LYS A 170 -11.56 8.84 32.89
N MET A 171 -10.73 9.88 32.96
CA MET A 171 -9.77 10.21 31.91
C MET A 171 -8.57 9.26 31.86
N SER A 172 -8.21 8.62 32.98
CA SER A 172 -7.22 7.55 32.98
C SER A 172 -7.74 6.33 32.20
N GLU A 173 -9.00 5.96 32.38
CA GLU A 173 -9.67 4.90 31.60
C GLU A 173 -9.76 5.26 30.13
N LEU A 174 -10.07 6.53 29.83
CA LEU A 174 -10.07 7.05 28.46
C LEU A 174 -8.67 6.97 27.83
N SER A 175 -7.61 7.35 28.55
CA SER A 175 -6.22 7.21 28.07
C SER A 175 -5.83 5.75 27.80
N ILE A 176 -6.23 4.83 28.68
CA ILE A 176 -6.04 3.38 28.52
C ILE A 176 -6.78 2.89 27.28
N MET A 177 -8.02 3.33 27.07
CA MET A 177 -8.85 2.97 25.92
C MET A 177 -8.29 3.54 24.61
N LEU A 178 -7.83 4.80 24.58
CA LEU A 178 -7.12 5.41 23.44
C LEU A 178 -5.80 4.68 23.11
N SER A 179 -5.20 4.04 24.11
CA SER A 179 -3.98 3.24 23.96
C SER A 179 -4.24 1.79 23.56
N SER A 180 -5.50 1.33 23.62
CA SER A 180 -5.92 -0.05 23.36
C SER A 180 -5.57 -0.48 21.94
N LYS A 181 -5.23 -1.76 21.77
CA LYS A 181 -4.96 -2.32 20.44
C LYS A 181 -6.18 -2.23 19.53
N SER A 182 -7.38 -2.39 20.08
CA SER A 182 -8.61 -2.37 19.30
C SER A 182 -8.90 -0.97 18.73
N PHE A 183 -8.77 0.06 19.57
CA PHE A 183 -9.03 1.44 19.16
C PHE A 183 -8.04 1.94 18.09
N LYS A 184 -6.76 1.55 18.20
CA LYS A 184 -5.76 1.79 17.15
C LYS A 184 -6.15 1.12 15.83
N SER A 185 -6.70 -0.07 15.87
CA SER A 185 -7.17 -0.80 14.69
C SER A 185 -8.35 -0.11 14.01
N VAL A 186 -9.31 0.43 14.77
CA VAL A 186 -10.45 1.19 14.22
C VAL A 186 -9.98 2.48 13.55
N LEU A 187 -9.05 3.22 14.15
CA LEU A 187 -8.44 4.41 13.54
C LEU A 187 -7.66 4.09 12.25
N ILE A 188 -6.91 2.98 12.23
CA ILE A 188 -6.18 2.51 11.04
C ILE A 188 -7.16 2.17 9.91
N LEU A 189 -8.25 1.49 10.23
CA LEU A 189 -9.30 1.13 9.30
C LEU A 189 -9.95 2.37 8.69
N CYS A 190 -10.21 3.36 9.53
CA CYS A 190 -10.81 4.61 9.11
C CYS A 190 -9.92 5.47 8.22
N ARG A 191 -8.61 5.51 8.51
CA ARG A 191 -7.62 6.12 7.61
C ARG A 191 -7.52 5.38 6.28
N THR A 192 -7.60 4.06 6.30
CA THR A 192 -7.59 3.19 5.11
C THR A 192 -8.77 3.47 4.19
N VAL A 193 -9.99 3.48 4.74
CA VAL A 193 -11.21 3.75 3.98
C VAL A 193 -11.21 5.19 3.42
N LYS A 194 -10.78 6.18 4.20
CA LYS A 194 -10.66 7.56 3.72
C LYS A 194 -9.64 7.67 2.58
N ALA A 195 -8.46 7.07 2.76
CA ALA A 195 -7.42 7.06 1.74
C ALA A 195 -7.91 6.42 0.44
N LEU A 196 -8.62 5.30 0.53
CA LEU A 196 -9.18 4.61 -0.63
C LEU A 196 -10.28 5.40 -1.33
N ASN A 197 -11.08 6.18 -0.62
CA ASN A 197 -12.05 7.08 -1.23
C ASN A 197 -11.39 8.31 -1.89
N GLU A 198 -10.32 8.84 -1.32
CA GLU A 198 -9.51 9.88 -1.98
C GLU A 198 -8.82 9.32 -3.24
N ILE A 199 -8.33 8.08 -3.17
CA ILE A 199 -7.84 7.35 -4.35
C ILE A 199 -8.97 7.20 -5.37
N LYS A 200 -10.15 6.74 -4.96
CA LYS A 200 -11.34 6.61 -5.82
C LYS A 200 -11.70 7.92 -6.53
N ALA A 201 -11.58 9.06 -5.85
CA ALA A 201 -11.80 10.38 -6.44
C ALA A 201 -10.70 10.78 -7.44
N SER A 202 -9.47 10.30 -7.24
CA SER A 202 -8.35 10.48 -8.20
C SER A 202 -8.38 9.49 -9.36
N LEU A 203 -9.11 8.38 -9.22
CA LEU A 203 -9.29 7.37 -10.26
C LEU A 203 -10.37 7.84 -11.26
N GLY A 204 -10.06 7.80 -12.55
CA GLY A 204 -11.04 8.09 -13.60
C GLY A 204 -12.24 7.13 -13.55
N TRP A 205 -13.37 7.55 -14.12
CA TRP A 205 -14.66 6.84 -14.11
C TRP A 205 -14.60 5.34 -14.41
N ARG A 206 -13.59 4.87 -15.17
CA ARG A 206 -13.41 3.46 -15.53
C ARG A 206 -13.13 2.52 -14.36
N VAL A 207 -12.53 2.99 -13.26
CA VAL A 207 -12.29 2.16 -12.05
C VAL A 207 -13.44 2.28 -11.05
N VAL A 208 -14.17 3.38 -11.09
CA VAL A 208 -15.26 3.70 -10.14
C VAL A 208 -16.40 2.68 -10.22
N TYR A 209 -16.61 2.03 -11.38
CA TYR A 209 -17.67 1.04 -11.57
C TYR A 209 -17.43 -0.31 -10.89
N SER A 210 -16.18 -0.68 -10.59
CA SER A 210 -15.87 -1.94 -9.88
C SER A 210 -15.70 -1.77 -8.37
N TRP A 211 -15.53 -0.52 -7.90
CA TRP A 211 -15.41 -0.19 -6.48
C TRP A 211 -16.79 0.18 -5.92
N VAL A 212 -17.64 -0.82 -5.76
CA VAL A 212 -19.03 -0.70 -5.28
C VAL A 212 -19.08 -0.97 -3.77
N GLY A 213 -19.95 -0.25 -3.05
CA GLY A 213 -20.08 -0.38 -1.60
C GLY A 213 -19.10 0.48 -0.80
N ASP A 214 -19.28 0.46 0.53
CA ASP A 214 -18.49 1.26 1.48
C ASP A 214 -17.24 0.50 2.00
N ASP A 215 -17.22 -0.84 1.86
CA ASP A 215 -16.12 -1.70 2.32
C ASP A 215 -15.21 -2.14 1.16
N PRO A 216 -13.93 -1.71 1.10
CA PRO A 216 -12.99 -2.15 0.07
C PRO A 216 -12.67 -3.66 0.12
N CYS A 217 -12.87 -4.30 1.28
CA CYS A 217 -12.67 -5.73 1.49
C CYS A 217 -13.93 -6.57 1.21
N GLY A 218 -15.01 -5.95 0.74
CA GLY A 218 -16.31 -6.60 0.54
C GLY A 218 -17.05 -6.84 1.85
N ASP A 219 -18.37 -6.92 1.79
CA ASP A 219 -19.22 -6.86 2.98
C ASP A 219 -20.12 -8.11 3.13
N GLY A 220 -19.72 -9.21 2.48
CA GLY A 220 -20.44 -10.47 2.47
C GLY A 220 -21.50 -10.55 1.37
N ASP A 221 -22.19 -9.45 1.08
CA ASP A 221 -23.13 -9.34 -0.05
C ASP A 221 -22.42 -8.79 -1.31
N LEU A 222 -21.39 -7.94 -1.14
CA LEU A 222 -20.58 -7.40 -2.21
C LEU A 222 -19.15 -7.98 -2.20
N PRO A 223 -18.57 -8.24 -3.39
CA PRO A 223 -17.18 -8.68 -3.49
C PRO A 223 -16.20 -7.56 -3.08
N PRO A 224 -14.96 -7.91 -2.68
CA PRO A 224 -13.89 -6.94 -2.51
C PRO A 224 -13.68 -6.10 -3.78
N TRP A 225 -13.22 -4.87 -3.60
CA TRP A 225 -12.91 -3.99 -4.72
C TRP A 225 -11.85 -4.61 -5.62
N SER A 226 -12.05 -4.52 -6.93
CA SER A 226 -11.07 -5.04 -7.89
C SER A 226 -9.70 -4.43 -7.66
N GLY A 227 -8.69 -5.30 -7.54
CA GLY A 227 -7.31 -4.92 -7.26
C GLY A 227 -7.00 -4.67 -5.78
N VAL A 228 -7.95 -4.86 -4.87
CA VAL A 228 -7.72 -4.75 -3.43
C VAL A 228 -7.68 -6.14 -2.80
N THR A 229 -6.56 -6.46 -2.14
CA THR A 229 -6.44 -7.67 -1.31
C THR A 229 -6.48 -7.27 0.16
N CYS A 230 -7.28 -7.98 0.94
CA CYS A 230 -7.35 -7.80 2.39
C CYS A 230 -6.86 -9.03 3.15
N SER A 231 -6.30 -8.79 4.33
CA SER A 231 -5.87 -9.84 5.27
C SER A 231 -6.51 -9.62 6.64
N THR A 232 -6.82 -10.70 7.35
CA THR A 232 -7.34 -10.61 8.71
C THR A 232 -6.17 -10.55 9.69
N GLN A 233 -6.03 -9.43 10.41
CA GLN A 233 -5.08 -9.28 11.51
C GLN A 233 -5.86 -9.04 12.80
N GLY A 234 -5.69 -9.89 13.82
CA GLY A 234 -6.28 -9.65 15.14
C GLY A 234 -7.80 -9.50 15.17
N GLY A 235 -8.52 -10.13 14.24
CA GLY A 235 -9.98 -10.09 14.16
C GLY A 235 -10.55 -9.02 13.23
N TYR A 236 -9.75 -8.11 12.66
CA TYR A 236 -10.20 -7.09 11.71
C TYR A 236 -9.52 -7.24 10.34
N ARG A 237 -10.18 -6.78 9.26
CA ARG A 237 -9.67 -6.84 7.89
C ARG A 237 -8.86 -5.58 7.56
N VAL A 238 -7.66 -5.75 7.04
CA VAL A 238 -6.80 -4.65 6.59
C VAL A 238 -6.43 -4.82 5.13
N VAL A 239 -6.28 -3.71 4.41
CA VAL A 239 -5.82 -3.71 3.02
C VAL A 239 -4.32 -3.93 2.98
N THR A 240 -3.90 -5.04 2.39
CA THR A 240 -2.49 -5.42 2.30
C THR A 240 -1.94 -5.24 0.89
N GLU A 241 -2.79 -5.28 -0.13
CA GLU A 241 -2.34 -5.13 -1.52
C GLU A 241 -3.30 -4.22 -2.28
N LEU A 242 -2.71 -3.32 -3.09
CA LEU A 242 -3.42 -2.41 -3.97
C LEU A 242 -2.79 -2.52 -5.35
N GLU A 243 -3.51 -3.14 -6.27
CA GLU A 243 -3.11 -3.45 -7.64
C GLU A 243 -4.09 -2.85 -8.64
N VAL A 244 -3.81 -1.61 -9.02
CA VAL A 244 -4.67 -0.83 -9.92
C VAL A 244 -3.83 -0.39 -11.11
N TYR A 245 -3.47 -1.36 -11.96
CA TYR A 245 -2.60 -1.19 -13.11
C TYR A 245 -3.38 -1.23 -14.44
N ALA A 246 -2.85 -0.61 -15.49
CA ALA A 246 -3.42 -0.64 -16.84
C ALA A 246 -4.86 -0.11 -16.98
N VAL A 247 -5.34 0.69 -16.03
CA VAL A 247 -6.70 1.27 -16.04
C VAL A 247 -6.74 2.73 -16.50
N SER A 248 -5.62 3.26 -16.96
CA SER A 248 -5.46 4.64 -17.44
C SER A 248 -5.78 5.71 -16.37
N ILE A 249 -5.30 5.53 -15.14
CA ILE A 249 -5.36 6.58 -14.11
C ILE A 249 -4.61 7.81 -14.62
N VAL A 250 -5.23 8.98 -14.56
CA VAL A 250 -4.63 10.26 -14.97
C VAL A 250 -4.55 11.17 -13.76
N GLY A 251 -3.46 11.93 -13.65
CA GLY A 251 -3.28 12.92 -12.60
C GLY A 251 -2.06 12.62 -11.73
N PRO A 252 -1.83 13.40 -10.66
CA PRO A 252 -0.68 13.21 -9.80
C PRO A 252 -0.72 11.87 -9.07
N PHE A 253 0.44 11.39 -8.60
CA PHE A 253 0.50 10.25 -7.67
C PHE A 253 -0.46 10.48 -6.48
N PRO A 254 -1.37 9.52 -6.17
CA PRO A 254 -2.35 9.69 -5.11
C PRO A 254 -1.70 9.57 -3.73
N ILE A 255 -1.34 10.71 -3.12
CA ILE A 255 -0.67 10.77 -1.81
C ILE A 255 -1.41 10.02 -0.70
N ALA A 256 -2.74 9.91 -0.82
CA ALA A 256 -3.60 9.15 0.08
C ALA A 256 -3.14 7.69 0.26
N VAL A 257 -2.56 7.06 -0.78
CA VAL A 257 -2.00 5.70 -0.69
C VAL A 257 -0.97 5.56 0.44
N THR A 258 -0.25 6.63 0.78
CA THR A 258 0.76 6.63 1.85
C THR A 258 0.17 6.48 3.26
N ASN A 259 -1.16 6.51 3.40
CA ASN A 259 -1.87 6.23 4.65
C ASN A 259 -2.25 4.76 4.82
N LEU A 260 -2.06 3.91 3.81
CA LEU A 260 -2.30 2.46 3.86
C LEU A 260 -1.13 1.75 4.55
N LEU A 261 -0.96 1.95 5.86
CA LEU A 261 0.24 1.54 6.60
C LEU A 261 0.50 0.02 6.60
N ASP A 262 -0.54 -0.78 6.34
CA ASP A 262 -0.48 -2.23 6.29
C ASP A 262 -0.11 -2.79 4.90
N LEU A 263 0.09 -1.93 3.91
CA LEU A 263 0.34 -2.32 2.54
C LEU A 263 1.68 -3.05 2.39
N THR A 264 1.63 -4.25 1.81
CA THR A 264 2.77 -5.07 1.42
C THR A 264 3.06 -4.97 -0.08
N ARG A 265 2.07 -4.63 -0.91
CA ARG A 265 2.22 -4.50 -2.35
C ARG A 265 1.45 -3.30 -2.88
N LEU A 266 2.15 -2.39 -3.55
CA LEU A 266 1.57 -1.29 -4.30
C LEU A 266 1.94 -1.45 -5.77
N ASP A 267 0.94 -1.70 -6.61
CA ASP A 267 1.12 -1.83 -8.05
C ASP A 267 0.19 -0.87 -8.81
N LEU A 268 0.78 0.18 -9.38
CA LEU A 268 0.08 1.19 -10.19
C LEU A 268 0.68 1.28 -11.60
N HIS A 269 1.28 0.21 -12.10
CA HIS A 269 1.98 0.25 -13.38
C HIS A 269 1.06 0.49 -14.59
N ASN A 270 1.64 0.93 -15.71
CA ASN A 270 0.92 1.15 -16.97
C ASN A 270 -0.28 2.11 -16.82
N ASN A 271 -0.05 3.23 -16.15
CA ASN A 271 -1.04 4.30 -16.00
C ASN A 271 -0.46 5.62 -16.56
N LYS A 272 -1.15 6.74 -16.31
CA LYS A 272 -0.75 8.08 -16.75
C LYS A 272 -0.51 8.98 -15.54
N LEU A 273 0.02 8.41 -14.46
CA LEU A 273 0.34 9.16 -13.24
C LEU A 273 1.45 10.16 -13.50
N THR A 274 1.31 11.38 -13.01
CA THR A 274 2.25 12.50 -13.14
C THR A 274 2.74 12.97 -11.76
N GLY A 275 3.61 13.98 -11.75
CA GLY A 275 4.15 14.55 -10.51
C GLY A 275 5.20 13.66 -9.85
N PRO A 276 5.70 14.07 -8.66
CA PRO A 276 6.71 13.33 -7.92
C PRO A 276 6.11 12.15 -7.14
N ILE A 277 6.96 11.20 -6.76
CA ILE A 277 6.64 10.28 -5.67
C ILE A 277 6.72 11.09 -4.37
N PRO A 278 5.65 11.15 -3.55
CA PRO A 278 5.67 11.90 -2.29
C PRO A 278 6.65 11.25 -1.29
N PRO A 279 7.48 12.03 -0.56
CA PRO A 279 8.36 11.52 0.51
C PRO A 279 7.63 10.67 1.57
N GLN A 280 6.34 10.93 1.77
CA GLN A 280 5.47 10.18 2.66
C GLN A 280 5.37 8.68 2.31
N ILE A 281 5.81 8.26 1.11
CA ILE A 281 5.94 6.85 0.74
C ILE A 281 6.76 6.06 1.77
N GLY A 282 7.76 6.71 2.41
CA GLY A 282 8.57 6.11 3.47
C GLY A 282 7.78 5.61 4.67
N ARG A 283 6.52 6.04 4.86
CA ARG A 283 5.63 5.57 5.95
C ARG A 283 5.19 4.13 5.79
N LEU A 284 5.23 3.56 4.59
CA LEU A 284 4.74 2.21 4.27
C LEU A 284 5.73 1.12 4.72
N LYS A 285 6.00 1.02 6.02
CA LYS A 285 7.07 0.16 6.57
C LYS A 285 6.92 -1.35 6.29
N ARG A 286 5.72 -1.78 5.88
CA ARG A 286 5.44 -3.18 5.52
C ARG A 286 5.59 -3.48 4.02
N LEU A 287 5.87 -2.46 3.20
CA LEU A 287 5.90 -2.59 1.74
C LEU A 287 7.05 -3.48 1.29
N LYS A 288 6.70 -4.50 0.50
CA LYS A 288 7.63 -5.44 -0.14
C LYS A 288 7.80 -5.17 -1.62
N VAL A 289 6.74 -4.74 -2.29
CA VAL A 289 6.74 -4.46 -3.73
C VAL A 289 6.20 -3.06 -3.98
N LEU A 290 7.00 -2.23 -4.64
CA LEU A 290 6.59 -0.94 -5.17
C LEU A 290 6.76 -0.95 -6.69
N ASN A 291 5.64 -0.99 -7.41
CA ASN A 291 5.62 -1.03 -8.87
C ASN A 291 4.92 0.19 -9.45
N LEU A 292 5.71 1.10 -10.02
CA LEU A 292 5.25 2.36 -10.64
C LEU A 292 5.70 2.48 -12.10
N ARG A 293 6.15 1.38 -12.72
CA ARG A 293 6.67 1.41 -14.10
C ARG A 293 5.61 1.83 -15.12
N TRP A 294 6.05 2.33 -16.27
CA TRP A 294 5.15 2.79 -17.36
C TRP A 294 4.13 3.82 -16.86
N ASN A 295 4.65 4.92 -16.33
CA ASN A 295 3.86 6.09 -15.95
C ASN A 295 4.53 7.36 -16.50
N LYS A 296 4.05 8.54 -16.09
CA LYS A 296 4.63 9.84 -16.42
C LYS A 296 5.16 10.54 -15.16
N LEU A 297 5.58 9.77 -14.16
CA LEU A 297 6.11 10.31 -12.91
C LEU A 297 7.41 11.06 -13.21
N GLN A 298 7.63 12.15 -12.50
CA GLN A 298 8.73 13.08 -12.75
C GLN A 298 9.42 13.45 -11.44
N ASP A 299 10.40 14.34 -11.54
CA ASP A 299 11.21 14.82 -10.43
C ASP A 299 12.18 13.77 -9.85
N VAL A 300 12.80 14.07 -8.71
CA VAL A 300 13.77 13.20 -8.05
C VAL A 300 13.10 11.98 -7.42
N ILE A 301 13.84 10.86 -7.38
CA ILE A 301 13.46 9.70 -6.58
C ILE A 301 13.63 10.08 -5.10
N PRO A 302 12.59 10.00 -4.25
CA PRO A 302 12.70 10.43 -2.86
C PRO A 302 13.61 9.49 -2.06
N PRO A 303 14.59 10.02 -1.29
CA PRO A 303 15.49 9.21 -0.46
C PRO A 303 14.74 8.41 0.62
N GLU A 304 13.53 8.82 1.00
CA GLU A 304 12.67 8.14 1.98
C GLU A 304 12.26 6.73 1.55
N ILE A 305 12.39 6.37 0.26
CA ILE A 305 12.28 4.97 -0.19
C ILE A 305 13.28 4.08 0.56
N GLY A 306 14.46 4.61 0.92
CA GLY A 306 15.47 3.91 1.74
C GLY A 306 14.99 3.54 3.15
N GLU A 307 13.85 4.07 3.62
CA GLU A 307 13.25 3.69 4.90
C GLU A 307 12.36 2.42 4.82
N LEU A 308 12.08 1.92 3.62
CA LEU A 308 11.21 0.77 3.38
C LEU A 308 11.95 -0.55 3.60
N LYS A 309 12.32 -0.87 4.84
CA LYS A 309 13.26 -1.97 5.16
C LYS A 309 12.84 -3.37 4.69
N ARG A 310 11.57 -3.59 4.36
CA ARG A 310 11.03 -4.85 3.83
C ARG A 310 10.94 -4.88 2.30
N LEU A 311 11.39 -3.83 1.62
CA LEU A 311 11.25 -3.71 0.17
C LEU A 311 12.18 -4.71 -0.52
N THR A 312 11.58 -5.53 -1.39
CA THR A 312 12.25 -6.58 -2.16
C THR A 312 12.31 -6.25 -3.64
N HIS A 313 11.29 -5.54 -4.14
CA HIS A 313 11.17 -5.17 -5.55
C HIS A 313 10.83 -3.67 -5.67
N LEU A 314 11.68 -2.93 -6.37
CA LEU A 314 11.48 -1.53 -6.69
C LEU A 314 11.50 -1.35 -8.21
N TYR A 315 10.33 -1.08 -8.80
CA TYR A 315 10.16 -0.90 -10.24
C TYR A 315 9.70 0.53 -10.55
N LEU A 316 10.65 1.35 -11.00
CA LEU A 316 10.43 2.76 -11.36
C LEU A 316 10.71 3.03 -12.85
N SER A 317 10.90 1.98 -13.64
CA SER A 317 11.29 2.09 -15.06
C SER A 317 10.22 2.73 -15.94
N PHE A 318 10.62 3.27 -17.09
CA PHE A 318 9.74 3.94 -18.04
C PHE A 318 8.91 5.07 -17.40
N ASN A 319 9.62 6.04 -16.85
CA ASN A 319 9.06 7.26 -16.28
C ASN A 319 9.90 8.47 -16.75
N SER A 320 9.78 9.62 -16.09
CA SER A 320 10.56 10.84 -16.37
C SER A 320 11.32 11.32 -15.12
N PHE A 321 11.78 10.39 -14.28
CA PHE A 321 12.57 10.73 -13.08
C PHE A 321 13.88 11.41 -13.47
N LYS A 322 14.25 12.47 -12.74
CA LYS A 322 15.47 13.27 -12.93
C LYS A 322 16.31 13.28 -11.66
N GLY A 323 17.50 13.91 -11.71
CA GLY A 323 18.41 13.97 -10.57
C GLY A 323 19.18 12.67 -10.38
N GLU A 324 19.85 12.54 -9.24
CA GLU A 324 20.72 11.41 -8.93
C GLU A 324 19.94 10.22 -8.35
N ILE A 325 20.49 9.02 -8.47
CA ILE A 325 19.99 7.84 -7.77
C ILE A 325 20.30 8.01 -6.27
N PRO A 326 19.31 7.98 -5.36
CA PRO A 326 19.57 8.17 -3.93
C PRO A 326 20.44 7.05 -3.35
N LYS A 327 21.50 7.41 -2.64
CA LYS A 327 22.37 6.44 -1.94
C LYS A 327 21.63 5.72 -0.81
N GLU A 328 20.55 6.30 -0.29
CA GLU A 328 19.68 5.73 0.75
C GLU A 328 19.03 4.41 0.30
N LEU A 329 18.94 4.14 -1.01
CA LEU A 329 18.52 2.84 -1.54
C LEU A 329 19.44 1.68 -1.11
N ALA A 330 20.70 1.97 -0.76
CA ALA A 330 21.61 0.98 -0.18
C ALA A 330 21.20 0.55 1.24
N ALA A 331 20.30 1.28 1.89
CA ALA A 331 19.81 0.94 3.23
C ALA A 331 18.64 -0.07 3.23
N LEU A 332 18.38 -0.73 2.09
CA LEU A 332 17.29 -1.68 1.88
C LEU A 332 17.79 -3.15 1.96
N PRO A 333 17.77 -3.78 3.14
CA PRO A 333 18.47 -5.06 3.36
C PRO A 333 17.88 -6.23 2.58
N GLU A 334 16.59 -6.17 2.24
CA GLU A 334 15.87 -7.24 1.54
C GLU A 334 15.77 -7.01 0.02
N LEU A 335 16.35 -5.92 -0.53
CA LEU A 335 16.19 -5.55 -1.93
C LEU A 335 16.83 -6.59 -2.86
N ARG A 336 16.05 -7.05 -3.85
CA ARG A 336 16.45 -8.07 -4.83
C ARG A 336 16.43 -7.55 -6.26
N TYR A 337 15.46 -6.70 -6.58
CA TYR A 337 15.25 -6.17 -7.92
C TYR A 337 15.12 -4.66 -7.87
N LEU A 338 16.03 -3.97 -8.55
CA LEU A 338 16.06 -2.52 -8.68
C LEU A 338 16.05 -2.13 -10.16
N TYR A 339 14.88 -1.70 -10.65
CA TYR A 339 14.67 -1.32 -12.06
C TYR A 339 14.37 0.16 -12.17
N LEU A 340 15.32 0.90 -12.73
CA LEU A 340 15.30 2.36 -12.93
C LEU A 340 15.47 2.75 -14.41
N GLN A 341 15.51 1.77 -15.32
CA GLN A 341 15.76 2.02 -16.74
C GLN A 341 14.69 2.89 -17.40
N GLU A 342 15.05 3.53 -18.51
CA GLU A 342 14.14 4.38 -19.29
C GLU A 342 13.62 5.56 -18.45
N ASN A 343 14.56 6.37 -17.97
CA ASN A 343 14.33 7.59 -17.19
C ASN A 343 15.31 8.70 -17.62
N ARG A 344 15.36 9.81 -16.88
CA ARG A 344 16.27 10.94 -17.11
C ARG A 344 17.25 11.12 -15.95
N LEU A 345 17.66 10.02 -15.31
CA LEU A 345 18.56 10.04 -14.17
C LEU A 345 19.96 10.48 -14.60
N ILE A 346 20.59 11.31 -13.77
CA ILE A 346 21.92 11.89 -13.99
C ILE A 346 22.84 11.51 -12.82
N GLY A 347 24.09 11.98 -12.88
CA GLY A 347 25.07 11.74 -11.82
C GLY A 347 25.62 10.32 -11.88
N ARG A 348 26.22 9.89 -10.77
CA ARG A 348 26.90 8.59 -10.67
C ARG A 348 25.95 7.54 -10.08
N ILE A 349 26.18 6.29 -10.43
CA ILE A 349 25.55 5.17 -9.72
C ILE A 349 26.19 5.08 -8.33
N PRO A 350 25.43 5.18 -7.22
CA PRO A 350 25.98 5.14 -5.88
C PRO A 350 26.71 3.82 -5.61
N ALA A 351 27.98 3.89 -5.23
CA ALA A 351 28.80 2.72 -4.93
C ALA A 351 28.27 1.96 -3.70
N GLU A 352 27.55 2.65 -2.82
CA GLU A 352 26.88 2.10 -1.65
C GLU A 352 25.89 0.99 -2.02
N LEU A 353 25.31 1.00 -3.23
CA LEU A 353 24.47 -0.10 -3.72
C LEU A 353 25.22 -1.44 -3.73
N GLY A 354 26.55 -1.42 -3.84
CA GLY A 354 27.40 -2.60 -3.75
C GLY A 354 27.32 -3.33 -2.41
N THR A 355 26.84 -2.66 -1.35
CA THR A 355 26.68 -3.28 -0.01
C THR A 355 25.45 -4.18 0.10
N LEU A 356 24.53 -4.14 -0.87
CA LEU A 356 23.27 -4.88 -0.85
C LEU A 356 23.51 -6.39 -1.04
N GLN A 357 23.32 -7.14 0.05
CA GLN A 357 23.61 -8.58 0.10
C GLN A 357 22.68 -9.43 -0.76
N ASN A 358 21.44 -8.97 -0.97
CA ASN A 358 20.38 -9.72 -1.64
C ASN A 358 20.08 -9.24 -3.07
N LEU A 359 20.76 -8.19 -3.55
CA LEU A 359 20.47 -7.62 -4.86
C LEU A 359 20.87 -8.61 -5.95
N ARG A 360 19.90 -8.98 -6.80
CA ARG A 360 20.06 -9.94 -7.89
C ARG A 360 20.02 -9.27 -9.24
N HIS A 361 19.20 -8.23 -9.40
CA HIS A 361 19.06 -7.50 -10.64
C HIS A 361 19.18 -6.00 -10.39
N LEU A 362 20.13 -5.38 -11.09
CA LEU A 362 20.31 -3.94 -11.15
C LEU A 362 20.16 -3.51 -12.60
N ASP A 363 19.10 -2.77 -12.90
CA ASP A 363 18.86 -2.21 -14.23
C ASP A 363 18.71 -0.69 -14.14
N VAL A 364 19.69 0.00 -14.71
CA VAL A 364 19.74 1.46 -14.81
C VAL A 364 19.96 1.91 -16.26
N GLY A 365 19.67 1.03 -17.23
CA GLY A 365 19.89 1.30 -18.64
C GLY A 365 19.04 2.48 -19.16
N ASN A 366 19.39 3.05 -20.32
CA ASN A 366 18.64 4.15 -20.94
C ASN A 366 18.43 5.33 -19.98
N ASN A 367 19.53 5.90 -19.49
CA ASN A 367 19.56 7.09 -18.62
C ASN A 367 20.73 8.01 -19.05
N HIS A 368 21.02 9.05 -18.25
CA HIS A 368 22.11 9.99 -18.49
C HIS A 368 23.22 9.83 -17.44
N LEU A 369 23.46 8.60 -16.99
CA LEU A 369 24.40 8.31 -15.91
C LEU A 369 25.85 8.43 -16.38
N VAL A 370 26.70 8.91 -15.48
CA VAL A 370 28.14 9.12 -15.67
C VAL A 370 28.93 8.36 -14.58
N GLY A 371 30.26 8.40 -14.66
CA GLY A 371 31.15 7.68 -13.74
C GLY A 371 31.72 6.42 -14.38
N THR A 372 32.33 5.58 -13.56
CA THR A 372 33.04 4.38 -14.04
C THR A 372 32.57 3.11 -13.33
N ILE A 373 32.72 1.96 -13.99
CA ILE A 373 32.41 0.66 -13.38
C ILE A 373 33.30 0.43 -12.15
N ARG A 374 34.55 0.91 -12.17
CA ARG A 374 35.49 0.81 -11.03
C ARG A 374 34.97 1.50 -9.77
N GLU A 375 34.27 2.63 -9.92
CA GLU A 375 33.65 3.33 -8.79
C GLU A 375 32.44 2.53 -8.25
N LEU A 376 31.64 1.91 -9.13
CA LEU A 376 30.48 1.12 -8.75
C LEU A 376 30.84 -0.11 -7.91
N ILE A 377 31.94 -0.80 -8.26
CA ILE A 377 32.43 -2.00 -7.54
C ILE A 377 33.61 -1.68 -6.63
N ARG A 378 33.62 -0.48 -6.02
CA ARG A 378 34.77 0.00 -5.23
C ARG A 378 35.09 -0.87 -4.01
N PHE A 379 34.08 -1.48 -3.39
CA PHE A 379 34.26 -2.27 -2.17
C PHE A 379 34.57 -3.72 -2.50
N ASP A 380 35.48 -4.34 -1.73
CA ASP A 380 35.69 -5.77 -1.85
C ASP A 380 34.44 -6.53 -1.42
N GLY A 381 34.02 -7.51 -2.21
CA GLY A 381 32.76 -8.21 -2.00
C GLY A 381 31.51 -7.39 -2.39
N SER A 382 31.65 -6.34 -3.20
CA SER A 382 30.49 -5.63 -3.77
C SER A 382 29.55 -6.60 -4.51
N PHE A 383 28.24 -6.46 -4.29
CA PHE A 383 27.19 -7.18 -5.01
C PHE A 383 27.29 -8.72 -4.97
N PRO A 384 27.31 -9.34 -3.77
CA PRO A 384 27.62 -10.78 -3.62
C PRO A 384 26.61 -11.71 -4.32
N SER A 385 25.35 -11.27 -4.43
CA SER A 385 24.25 -12.04 -5.03
C SER A 385 23.84 -11.57 -6.43
N LEU A 386 24.56 -10.60 -7.03
CA LEU A 386 24.13 -9.97 -8.27
C LEU A 386 24.31 -10.91 -9.45
N ARG A 387 23.23 -11.06 -10.21
CA ARG A 387 23.15 -11.92 -11.39
C ARG A 387 23.11 -11.10 -12.67
N ASN A 388 22.28 -10.05 -12.68
CA ASN A 388 22.08 -9.27 -13.90
C ASN A 388 22.42 -7.81 -13.64
N LEU A 389 23.35 -7.30 -14.45
CA LEU A 389 23.82 -5.94 -14.42
C LEU A 389 23.57 -5.28 -15.78
N TYR A 390 22.62 -4.34 -15.82
CA TYR A 390 22.28 -3.57 -17.02
C TYR A 390 22.64 -2.09 -16.82
N LEU A 391 23.68 -1.66 -17.53
CA LEU A 391 24.20 -0.30 -17.53
C LEU A 391 24.19 0.34 -18.93
N ASN A 392 23.55 -0.31 -19.90
CA ASN A 392 23.56 0.09 -21.29
C ASN A 392 22.90 1.45 -21.53
N ASN A 393 23.23 2.10 -22.65
CA ASN A 393 22.61 3.36 -23.08
C ASN A 393 22.75 4.46 -22.01
N ASN A 394 23.99 4.75 -21.63
CA ASN A 394 24.37 5.77 -20.65
C ASN A 394 25.65 6.49 -21.13
N TYR A 395 26.27 7.30 -20.27
CA TYR A 395 27.53 8.00 -20.56
C TYR A 395 28.69 7.50 -19.70
N LEU A 396 28.67 6.23 -19.30
CA LEU A 396 29.74 5.64 -18.49
C LEU A 396 31.06 5.64 -19.24
N SER A 397 32.14 5.93 -18.52
CA SER A 397 33.49 6.04 -19.07
C SER A 397 34.50 5.19 -18.30
N GLY A 398 35.77 5.24 -18.74
CA GLY A 398 36.82 4.37 -18.21
C GLY A 398 36.75 2.95 -18.78
N GLY A 399 37.65 2.08 -18.35
CA GLY A 399 37.68 0.69 -18.77
C GLY A 399 36.93 -0.23 -17.81
N ILE A 400 36.67 -1.45 -18.27
CA ILE A 400 36.11 -2.49 -17.41
C ILE A 400 37.20 -2.95 -16.43
N PRO A 401 37.00 -2.82 -15.10
CA PRO A 401 37.98 -3.29 -14.13
C PRO A 401 38.01 -4.83 -14.09
N ALA A 402 39.21 -5.41 -13.92
CA ALA A 402 39.36 -6.87 -13.77
C ALA A 402 38.61 -7.42 -12.55
N GLN A 403 38.43 -6.59 -11.51
CA GLN A 403 37.67 -6.86 -10.30
C GLN A 403 36.20 -7.19 -10.55
N LEU A 404 35.66 -6.87 -11.73
CA LEU A 404 34.31 -7.31 -12.11
C LEU A 404 34.18 -8.84 -12.07
N SER A 405 35.29 -9.57 -12.27
CA SER A 405 35.35 -11.02 -12.15
C SER A 405 35.08 -11.56 -10.73
N ASN A 406 35.19 -10.73 -9.70
CA ASN A 406 34.89 -11.12 -8.32
C ASN A 406 33.38 -11.31 -8.09
N LEU A 407 32.53 -10.77 -8.97
CA LEU A 407 31.08 -10.92 -8.90
C LEU A 407 30.69 -12.26 -9.55
N THR A 408 31.02 -13.36 -8.85
CA THR A 408 30.93 -14.74 -9.37
C THR A 408 29.50 -15.20 -9.68
N SER A 409 28.48 -14.49 -9.18
CA SER A 409 27.08 -14.77 -9.44
C SER A 409 26.56 -14.18 -10.76
N LEU A 410 27.35 -13.37 -11.47
CA LEU A 410 26.91 -12.69 -12.69
C LEU A 410 26.58 -13.68 -13.81
N GLU A 411 25.40 -13.51 -14.37
CA GLU A 411 24.84 -14.23 -15.51
C GLU A 411 24.76 -13.30 -16.74
N ILE A 412 24.39 -12.03 -16.52
CA ILE A 412 24.21 -11.03 -17.58
C ILE A 412 24.96 -9.74 -17.25
N VAL A 413 25.78 -9.29 -18.19
CA VAL A 413 26.46 -8.00 -18.14
C VAL A 413 26.16 -7.23 -19.44
N TYR A 414 25.40 -6.15 -19.33
CA TYR A 414 24.99 -5.32 -20.47
C TYR A 414 25.55 -3.90 -20.33
N LEU A 415 26.57 -3.58 -21.13
CA LEU A 415 27.31 -2.31 -21.10
C LEU A 415 27.26 -1.53 -22.41
N SER A 416 26.51 -1.99 -23.41
CA SER A 416 26.50 -1.38 -24.74
C SER A 416 26.02 0.07 -24.74
N TYR A 417 26.33 0.82 -25.79
CA TYR A 417 25.95 2.23 -25.93
C TYR A 417 26.42 3.09 -24.75
N ASN A 418 27.73 3.07 -24.50
CA ASN A 418 28.39 3.88 -23.49
C ASN A 418 29.66 4.54 -24.06
N LYS A 419 30.48 5.15 -23.21
CA LYS A 419 31.78 5.77 -23.57
C LYS A 419 32.96 4.98 -22.95
N LEU A 420 32.81 3.67 -22.79
CA LEU A 420 33.83 2.83 -22.16
C LEU A 420 35.04 2.66 -23.09
N ILE A 421 36.24 2.68 -22.53
CA ILE A 421 37.52 2.67 -23.27
C ILE A 421 38.43 1.53 -22.79
N GLY A 422 39.54 1.33 -23.49
CA GLY A 422 40.58 0.38 -23.09
C GLY A 422 40.28 -1.05 -23.51
N ASN A 423 41.05 -2.01 -22.97
CA ASN A 423 40.95 -3.42 -23.35
C ASN A 423 39.94 -4.16 -22.48
N ILE A 424 39.30 -5.19 -23.04
CA ILE A 424 38.44 -6.11 -22.27
C ILE A 424 39.35 -7.02 -21.42
N PRO A 425 39.27 -6.98 -20.07
CA PRO A 425 40.09 -7.84 -19.23
C PRO A 425 39.77 -9.32 -19.43
N PHE A 426 40.82 -10.13 -19.58
CA PHE A 426 40.69 -11.59 -19.63
C PHE A 426 40.07 -12.17 -18.35
N ALA A 427 40.19 -11.48 -17.20
CA ALA A 427 39.60 -11.92 -15.94
C ALA A 427 38.07 -12.10 -16.02
N ILE A 428 37.37 -11.34 -16.87
CA ILE A 428 35.91 -11.44 -17.01
C ILE A 428 35.48 -12.80 -17.55
N SER A 429 36.31 -13.47 -18.35
CA SER A 429 36.03 -14.83 -18.82
C SER A 429 36.11 -15.89 -17.71
N HIS A 430 36.48 -15.51 -16.48
CA HIS A 430 36.51 -16.42 -15.33
C HIS A 430 35.24 -16.33 -14.48
N ILE A 431 34.27 -15.48 -14.85
CA ILE A 431 32.97 -15.41 -14.16
C ILE A 431 32.19 -16.68 -14.47
N PRO A 432 32.00 -17.60 -13.50
CA PRO A 432 31.60 -18.98 -13.79
C PRO A 432 30.20 -19.12 -14.38
N LYS A 433 29.31 -18.16 -14.14
CA LYS A 433 27.90 -18.21 -14.59
C LYS A 433 27.61 -17.29 -15.77
N LEU A 434 28.63 -16.63 -16.31
CA LEU A 434 28.43 -15.63 -17.35
C LEU A 434 27.82 -16.25 -18.61
N THR A 435 26.62 -15.79 -18.95
CA THR A 435 25.82 -16.32 -20.05
C THR A 435 25.70 -15.30 -21.19
N PHE A 436 25.52 -14.02 -20.85
CA PHE A 436 25.33 -12.94 -21.81
C PHE A 436 26.25 -11.75 -21.51
N LEU A 437 27.03 -11.32 -22.49
CA LEU A 437 27.96 -10.20 -22.39
C LEU A 437 27.80 -9.22 -23.56
N TYR A 438 27.20 -8.06 -23.31
CA TYR A 438 26.93 -7.04 -24.33
C TYR A 438 27.83 -5.81 -24.13
N LEU A 439 28.69 -5.50 -25.10
CA LEU A 439 29.77 -4.50 -25.05
C LEU A 439 29.83 -3.61 -26.31
N ASP A 440 28.91 -3.77 -27.25
CA ASP A 440 28.85 -3.01 -28.51
C ASP A 440 28.62 -1.50 -28.28
N HIS A 441 28.82 -0.67 -29.31
CA HIS A 441 28.69 0.80 -29.23
C HIS A 441 29.41 1.44 -28.02
N ASN A 442 30.71 1.20 -27.91
CA ASN A 442 31.62 1.80 -26.93
C ASN A 442 32.89 2.33 -27.65
N GLN A 443 33.99 2.49 -26.93
CA GLN A 443 35.30 2.87 -27.47
C GLN A 443 36.38 1.87 -27.04
N PHE A 444 36.03 0.59 -26.93
CA PHE A 444 36.99 -0.45 -26.55
C PHE A 444 38.07 -0.65 -27.62
N THR A 445 39.26 -1.02 -27.16
CA THR A 445 40.45 -1.29 -27.97
C THR A 445 40.99 -2.70 -27.69
N GLY A 446 41.99 -3.14 -28.45
CA GLY A 446 42.65 -4.44 -28.23
C GLY A 446 41.94 -5.60 -28.94
N ARG A 447 42.13 -6.82 -28.41
CA ARG A 447 41.52 -8.05 -28.93
C ARG A 447 40.59 -8.65 -27.89
N ILE A 448 39.62 -9.43 -28.33
CA ILE A 448 38.79 -10.25 -27.43
C ILE A 448 39.68 -11.35 -26.84
N PRO A 449 39.74 -11.52 -25.51
CA PRO A 449 40.51 -12.59 -24.89
C PRO A 449 40.05 -13.99 -25.32
N ASP A 450 41.00 -14.85 -25.72
CA ASP A 450 40.69 -16.19 -26.25
C ASP A 450 39.93 -17.10 -25.26
N ALA A 451 40.05 -16.80 -23.96
CA ALA A 451 39.36 -17.52 -22.91
C ALA A 451 37.83 -17.42 -22.99
N PHE A 452 37.27 -16.38 -23.63
CA PHE A 452 35.82 -16.28 -23.85
C PHE A 452 35.29 -17.35 -24.81
N TYR A 453 36.08 -17.78 -25.80
CA TYR A 453 35.68 -18.85 -26.74
C TYR A 453 35.59 -20.23 -26.08
N LYS A 454 36.22 -20.39 -24.91
CA LYS A 454 36.22 -21.64 -24.14
C LYS A 454 35.31 -21.59 -22.93
N HIS A 455 34.53 -20.53 -22.77
CA HIS A 455 33.69 -20.35 -21.60
C HIS A 455 32.50 -21.33 -21.63
N PRO A 456 32.29 -22.16 -20.60
CA PRO A 456 31.35 -23.28 -20.66
C PRO A 456 29.88 -22.87 -20.74
N PHE A 457 29.52 -21.68 -20.25
CA PHE A 457 28.13 -21.21 -20.16
C PHE A 457 27.83 -19.97 -21.01
N LEU A 458 28.83 -19.43 -21.72
CA LEU A 458 28.64 -18.20 -22.48
C LEU A 458 27.83 -18.52 -23.75
N LYS A 459 26.60 -18.00 -23.82
CA LYS A 459 25.71 -18.18 -24.96
C LYS A 459 25.87 -17.07 -25.99
N GLU A 460 26.04 -15.83 -25.52
CA GLU A 460 26.11 -14.67 -26.39
C GLU A 460 27.12 -13.64 -25.89
N ILE A 461 27.91 -13.11 -26.83
CA ILE A 461 28.80 -11.99 -26.60
C ILE A 461 28.67 -11.00 -27.76
N GLN A 462 28.37 -9.73 -27.50
CA GLN A 462 28.28 -8.69 -28.54
C GLN A 462 29.40 -7.66 -28.31
N VAL A 463 30.36 -7.52 -29.26
CA VAL A 463 31.56 -6.67 -29.08
C VAL A 463 31.86 -5.76 -30.28
N LEU A 464 32.00 -6.26 -31.54
CA LEU A 464 31.95 -5.49 -32.81
C LEU A 464 32.19 -6.38 -34.07
N THR A 465 31.63 -5.97 -35.22
CA THR A 465 31.87 -6.44 -36.61
C THR A 465 33.14 -5.89 -37.29
N ILE A 466 33.95 -6.76 -37.91
CA ILE A 466 34.76 -6.45 -39.11
C ILE A 466 34.20 -7.32 -40.24
N ARG A 467 33.91 -6.75 -41.42
CA ARG A 467 33.29 -7.44 -42.56
C ARG A 467 34.05 -8.73 -42.93
N THR A 468 33.39 -9.88 -42.86
CA THR A 468 33.23 -10.89 -43.95
C THR A 468 32.47 -12.12 -43.42
N HIS A 469 31.27 -12.33 -43.98
CA HIS A 469 30.44 -13.55 -44.06
C HIS A 469 30.51 -14.70 -43.01
N VAL A 470 29.33 -14.91 -42.39
CA VAL A 470 28.65 -16.16 -41.95
C VAL A 470 28.93 -16.76 -40.55
N SER A 471 27.96 -16.45 -39.66
CA SER A 471 27.26 -17.21 -38.61
C SER A 471 27.97 -18.16 -37.62
N VAL A 472 28.12 -17.65 -36.40
CA VAL A 472 27.63 -18.25 -35.12
C VAL A 472 26.64 -17.22 -34.56
N CYS A 473 25.56 -17.58 -33.85
CA CYS A 473 24.51 -16.63 -33.40
C CYS A 473 25.04 -15.57 -32.42
N PHE A 474 25.68 -14.55 -32.95
CA PHE A 474 25.86 -13.23 -32.38
C PHE A 474 25.00 -12.30 -33.24
N ARG A 475 24.08 -11.54 -32.64
CA ARG A 475 23.41 -10.46 -33.36
C ARG A 475 24.32 -9.24 -33.28
N TYR A 476 24.83 -8.83 -34.44
CA TYR A 476 25.90 -7.84 -34.57
C TYR A 476 25.33 -6.49 -35.04
N ILE A 477 25.47 -5.44 -34.23
CA ILE A 477 25.15 -4.05 -34.58
C ILE A 477 26.43 -3.19 -34.42
N GLU A 478 26.58 -2.13 -35.23
CA GLU A 478 27.76 -1.25 -35.44
C GLU A 478 28.37 -0.59 -34.17
N GLY A 479 29.53 0.11 -34.25
CA GLY A 479 29.81 1.22 -33.30
C GLY A 479 31.04 1.23 -32.34
N ASN A 480 31.94 0.25 -32.31
CA ASN A 480 33.25 0.33 -31.61
C ASN A 480 34.39 0.61 -32.61
N MET A 481 35.58 1.05 -32.15
CA MET A 481 36.79 1.21 -32.99
C MET A 481 37.89 0.21 -32.59
N PHE A 482 37.77 -1.06 -32.99
CA PHE A 482 38.88 -2.01 -32.90
C PHE A 482 39.85 -1.80 -34.08
N LYS A 483 41.17 -1.73 -33.83
CA LYS A 483 42.19 -1.41 -34.85
C LYS A 483 42.08 -2.33 -36.09
N GLN A 484 42.12 -1.73 -37.29
CA GLN A 484 42.33 -2.45 -38.55
C GLN A 484 43.65 -3.24 -38.49
N GLY A 485 43.60 -4.54 -38.83
CA GLY A 485 44.79 -5.39 -38.97
C GLY A 485 45.01 -6.44 -37.87
N ALA A 486 44.07 -6.65 -36.95
CA ALA A 486 44.15 -7.78 -36.02
C ALA A 486 43.69 -9.07 -36.72
N ASN A 487 44.64 -9.91 -37.13
CA ASN A 487 44.34 -11.25 -37.64
C ASN A 487 43.69 -12.10 -36.53
N PRO A 488 42.54 -12.75 -36.77
CA PRO A 488 42.01 -13.75 -35.86
C PRO A 488 42.98 -14.94 -35.78
N ILE A 489 43.26 -15.42 -34.56
CA ILE A 489 44.08 -16.61 -34.33
C ILE A 489 43.14 -17.68 -33.76
N GLY A 490 42.61 -18.54 -34.63
CA GLY A 490 41.82 -19.70 -34.21
C GLY A 490 40.68 -20.03 -35.17
N THR A 491 40.48 -21.32 -35.43
CA THR A 491 39.34 -21.85 -36.18
C THR A 491 38.07 -21.72 -35.35
N HIS A 492 37.11 -20.96 -35.87
CA HIS A 492 35.76 -20.82 -35.33
C HIS A 492 35.01 -22.16 -35.43
N ILE A 493 34.54 -22.69 -34.31
CA ILE A 493 33.61 -23.83 -34.28
C ILE A 493 32.21 -23.25 -34.08
N VAL A 494 31.36 -23.44 -35.10
CA VAL A 494 29.94 -23.13 -35.05
C VAL A 494 29.25 -24.24 -34.25
N LEU A 495 28.60 -23.90 -33.15
CA LEU A 495 27.62 -24.77 -32.51
C LEU A 495 26.25 -24.35 -33.03
N GLU A 496 25.65 -25.17 -33.89
CA GLU A 496 24.24 -25.06 -34.24
C GLU A 496 23.41 -25.52 -33.04
N VAL A 497 22.65 -24.59 -32.44
CA VAL A 497 21.65 -24.92 -31.42
C VAL A 497 20.29 -24.78 -32.10
N SER A 498 19.51 -25.85 -32.14
CA SER A 498 18.18 -25.84 -32.77
C SER A 498 17.18 -25.07 -31.92
N ASP A 499 16.27 -24.35 -32.58
CA ASP A 499 15.25 -23.46 -31.99
C ASP A 499 14.28 -24.14 -30.99
N SER A 500 14.33 -25.47 -30.87
CA SER A 500 13.51 -26.25 -29.93
C SER A 500 13.84 -26.05 -28.45
N ASP A 501 15.01 -25.49 -28.11
CA ASP A 501 15.46 -25.38 -26.72
C ASP A 501 15.05 -24.06 -26.02
N PHE A 502 14.30 -23.19 -26.70
CA PHE A 502 13.90 -21.87 -26.20
C PHE A 502 12.42 -21.76 -25.78
N VAL A 503 11.67 -22.87 -25.70
CA VAL A 503 10.29 -22.87 -25.20
C VAL A 503 10.14 -23.82 -24.02
N VAL A 504 10.41 -23.33 -22.81
CA VAL A 504 9.64 -23.58 -21.57
C VAL A 504 9.73 -22.36 -20.67
#